data_AF-A0A3D3ZCQ4-F1
#
_entry.id   AF-A0A3D3ZCQ4-F1
#
_cell.length_a   1.000
_cell.length_b   1.000
_cell.length_c   1.000
_cell.angle_alpha   90.00
_cell.angle_beta   90.00
_cell.angle_gamma   90.00
#
_symmetry.space_group_name_H-M   'P 1'
#
loop_
_entity.id
_entity.type
_entity.pdbx_description
1 polymer ?
#
loop_
_entity_poly.entity_id
_entity_poly.type
_entity_poly.pdbx_seq_one_letter_code
_entity_poly.pdbx_strand_id
1 'polypeptide(L)'
;TGVGKTELCRALAQEVYGSRDAMIRLDMTEYMEKQSVSRLIGAPPGYVGYEEGGKLTEAVRRRPYCLVLMDELEKAHPDVLGILLQIMEEGTLTDSTGRHVSFRNAIVVMTS
;
A
#
# COMPACT_ATOMS: atom_id res chain seq x y z
N THR A 1 15.59 -2.09 12.94
CA THR A 1 16.16 -0.95 12.18
C THR A 1 17.61 -1.22 11.78
N GLY A 2 18.13 -0.55 10.75
CA GLY A 2 19.57 -0.54 10.43
C GLY A 2 20.15 -1.71 9.62
N VAL A 3 19.42 -2.81 9.41
CA VAL A 3 19.91 -4.01 8.70
C VAL A 3 19.74 -3.96 7.16
N GLY A 4 19.31 -2.83 6.60
CA GLY A 4 19.21 -2.65 5.14
C GLY A 4 17.92 -3.12 4.46
N LYS A 5 16.86 -3.47 5.21
CA LYS A 5 15.56 -3.93 4.63
C LYS A 5 15.00 -2.96 3.58
N THR A 6 14.97 -1.66 3.92
CA THR A 6 14.49 -0.61 3.01
C THR A 6 15.41 -0.42 1.81
N GLU A 7 16.73 -0.55 1.99
CA GLU A 7 17.68 -0.40 0.87
C GLU A 7 17.60 -1.56 -0.10
N LEU A 8 17.40 -2.78 0.41
CA LEU A 8 17.10 -3.95 -0.42
C LEU A 8 15.85 -3.72 -1.28
N CYS A 9 14.79 -3.13 -0.70
CA CYS A 9 13.56 -2.81 -1.45
C CYS A 9 13.81 -1.76 -2.54
N ARG A 10 14.61 -0.71 -2.26
CA ARG A 10 14.98 0.28 -3.27
C ARG A 10 15.81 -0.31 -4.41
N ALA A 11 16.78 -1.17 -4.07
CA ALA A 11 17.57 -1.88 -5.07
C ALA A 11 16.67 -2.79 -5.91
N LEU A 12 15.77 -3.55 -5.29
CA LEU A 12 14.83 -4.41 -6.00
C LEU A 12 13.90 -3.61 -6.93
N ALA A 13 13.42 -2.44 -6.49
CA ALA A 13 12.62 -1.55 -7.34
C ALA A 13 13.41 -1.04 -8.56
N GLN A 14 14.70 -0.70 -8.36
CA GLN A 14 15.59 -0.32 -9.46
C GLN A 14 15.82 -1.46 -10.46
N GLU A 15 16.08 -2.67 -9.98
CA GLU A 15 16.38 -3.82 -10.83
C GLU A 15 15.14 -4.33 -11.60
N VAL A 16 13.98 -4.37 -10.96
CA VAL A 16 12.75 -4.92 -11.57
C VAL A 16 12.00 -3.87 -12.39
N TYR A 17 11.94 -2.63 -11.91
CA TYR A 17 11.11 -1.57 -12.50
C TYR A 17 11.93 -0.42 -13.12
N GLY A 18 13.26 -0.50 -13.10
CA GLY A 18 14.14 0.49 -13.72
C GLY A 18 14.28 1.81 -12.94
N SER A 19 13.65 1.94 -11.76
CA SER A 19 13.69 3.16 -10.96
C SER A 19 13.51 2.88 -9.47
N ARG A 20 14.39 3.43 -8.63
CA ARG A 20 14.22 3.46 -7.16
C ARG A 20 12.91 4.15 -6.74
N ASP A 21 12.44 5.12 -7.53
CA ASP A 21 11.18 5.85 -7.27
C ASP A 21 9.95 4.99 -7.56
N ALA A 22 10.10 3.81 -8.17
CA ALA A 22 9.02 2.84 -8.31
C ALA A 22 8.64 2.18 -6.97
N MET A 23 9.39 2.47 -5.90
CA MET A 23 9.02 2.07 -4.55
C MET A 23 7.99 3.04 -3.94
N ILE A 24 6.80 2.52 -3.63
CA ILE A 24 5.79 3.17 -2.80
C ILE A 24 6.02 2.67 -1.36
N ARG A 25 6.42 3.55 -0.45
CA ARG A 25 6.62 3.20 0.97
C ARG A 25 5.46 3.71 1.81
N LEU A 26 4.92 2.83 2.64
CA LEU A 26 3.89 3.14 3.62
C LEU A 26 4.42 2.75 5.00
N ASP A 27 4.52 3.74 5.88
CA ASP A 27 4.87 3.54 7.28
C ASP A 27 3.61 3.08 8.04
N MET A 28 3.61 1.85 8.54
CA MET A 28 2.44 1.25 9.19
C MET A 28 2.15 1.86 10.57
N THR A 29 3.08 2.61 11.15
CA THR A 29 2.83 3.39 12.38
C THR A 29 1.82 4.52 12.16
N GLU A 30 1.68 5.05 10.94
CA GLU A 30 0.62 6.01 10.59
C GLU A 30 -0.79 5.38 10.62
N TYR A 31 -0.87 4.04 10.62
CA TYR A 31 -2.08 3.24 10.48
C TYR A 31 -2.42 2.43 11.74
N MET A 32 -1.94 2.86 12.91
CA MET A 32 -2.22 2.23 14.21
C MET A 32 -3.69 2.34 14.64
N GLU A 33 -4.40 3.37 14.18
CA GLU A 33 -5.80 3.62 14.52
C GLU A 33 -6.74 3.12 13.43
N LYS A 34 -7.93 2.65 13.81
CA LYS A 34 -8.92 2.15 12.85
C LYS A 34 -9.29 3.18 11.78
N GLN A 35 -9.45 4.44 12.18
CA GLN A 35 -9.83 5.53 11.28
C GLN A 35 -8.75 5.82 10.25
N SER A 36 -7.46 5.64 10.61
CA SER A 36 -6.37 5.90 9.68
C SER A 36 -6.24 4.84 8.60
N VAL A 37 -6.68 3.59 8.84
CA VAL A 37 -6.74 2.52 7.81
C VAL A 37 -7.56 2.96 6.60
N SER A 38 -8.65 3.70 6.80
CA SER A 38 -9.46 4.21 5.68
C SER A 38 -8.66 5.07 4.72
N ARG A 39 -7.59 5.75 5.17
CA ARG A 39 -6.73 6.56 4.29
C ARG A 39 -6.00 5.71 3.23
N LEU A 40 -5.84 4.40 3.43
CA LEU A 40 -5.21 3.52 2.42
C LEU A 40 -6.12 3.31 1.20
N ILE A 41 -7.43 3.21 1.42
CA ILE A 41 -8.45 2.86 0.40
C ILE A 41 -9.43 4.00 0.10
N GLY A 42 -9.35 5.11 0.83
CA GLY A 42 -10.22 6.27 0.70
C GLY A 42 -11.23 6.36 1.85
N ALA A 43 -11.65 7.58 2.16
CA ALA A 43 -12.71 7.80 3.13
C ALA A 43 -14.03 7.17 2.64
N PRO A 44 -14.92 6.69 3.53
CA PRO A 44 -16.21 6.14 3.13
C PRO A 44 -17.18 7.24 2.62
N PRO A 45 -18.27 6.86 1.89
CA PRO A 45 -19.26 7.81 1.42
C PRO A 45 -19.81 8.70 2.55
N GLY A 46 -19.86 10.01 2.31
CA GLY A 46 -20.33 10.99 3.29
C GLY A 46 -19.28 11.56 4.24
N TYR A 47 -18.00 11.17 4.10
CA TYR A 47 -16.87 11.73 4.84
C TYR A 47 -16.02 12.66 3.96
N VAL A 48 -15.34 13.63 4.58
CA VAL A 48 -14.39 14.50 3.89
C VAL A 48 -13.27 13.66 3.26
N GLY A 49 -12.96 13.90 1.99
CA GLY A 49 -11.95 13.15 1.22
C GLY A 49 -12.49 11.90 0.51
N TYR A 50 -13.80 11.69 0.45
CA TYR A 50 -14.42 10.56 -0.26
C TYR A 50 -13.99 10.47 -1.74
N GLU A 51 -13.88 11.60 -2.44
CA GLU A 51 -13.56 11.63 -3.88
C GLU A 51 -12.06 11.51 -4.19
N GLU A 52 -11.18 11.55 -3.19
CA GLU A 52 -9.72 11.58 -3.40
C GLU A 52 -9.11 10.18 -3.61
N GLY A 53 -9.90 9.11 -3.43
CA GLY A 53 -9.41 7.75 -3.43
C GLY A 53 -8.49 7.46 -2.23
N GLY A 54 -7.90 6.28 -2.20
CA GLY A 54 -6.99 5.88 -1.14
C GLY A 54 -5.54 6.17 -1.44
N LYS A 55 -4.72 6.47 -0.42
CA LYS A 55 -3.28 6.70 -0.55
C LYS A 55 -2.58 5.50 -1.22
N LEU A 56 -2.98 4.27 -0.90
CA LEU A 56 -2.42 3.06 -1.53
C LEU A 56 -3.04 2.81 -2.92
N THR A 57 -4.36 2.85 -3.02
CA THR A 57 -5.07 2.56 -4.29
C THR A 57 -4.70 3.56 -5.38
N GLU A 58 -4.63 4.85 -5.08
CA GLU A 58 -4.22 5.88 -6.05
C GLU A 58 -2.74 5.78 -6.41
N ALA A 59 -1.85 5.48 -5.47
CA ALA A 59 -0.43 5.34 -5.76
C ALA A 59 -0.16 4.19 -6.74
N VAL A 60 -0.78 3.02 -6.50
CA VAL A 60 -0.67 1.86 -7.39
C VAL A 60 -1.39 2.10 -8.71
N ARG A 61 -2.55 2.76 -8.71
CA ARG A 61 -3.26 3.12 -9.96
C ARG A 61 -2.42 4.03 -10.86
N ARG A 62 -1.71 5.01 -10.29
CA ARG A 62 -0.84 5.93 -11.03
C ARG A 62 0.46 5.27 -11.49
N ARG A 63 0.95 4.27 -10.76
CA ARG A 63 2.15 3.48 -11.10
C ARG A 63 1.92 1.98 -10.85
N PRO A 64 1.30 1.25 -11.78
CA PRO A 64 0.97 -0.16 -11.58
C PRO A 64 2.18 -1.10 -11.50
N TYR A 65 3.31 -0.69 -12.08
CA TYR A 65 4.60 -1.39 -12.01
C TYR A 65 5.43 -0.78 -10.89
N CYS A 66 5.26 -1.31 -9.68
CA CYS A 66 5.85 -0.74 -8.48
C CYS A 66 6.20 -1.79 -7.42
N LEU A 67 7.02 -1.38 -6.47
CA LEU A 67 7.21 -2.12 -5.22
C LEU A 67 6.46 -1.39 -4.11
N VAL A 68 5.50 -2.05 -3.47
CA VAL A 68 4.79 -1.52 -2.30
C VAL A 68 5.48 -2.07 -1.05
N LEU A 69 6.14 -1.20 -0.29
CA LEU A 69 6.74 -1.54 1.00
C LEU A 69 5.81 -1.11 2.14
N MET A 70 5.28 -2.08 2.89
CA MET A 70 4.54 -1.87 4.13
C MET A 70 5.50 -2.07 5.30
N ASP A 71 6.00 -0.94 5.82
CA ASP A 71 7.08 -0.91 6.80
C ASP A 71 6.55 -0.95 8.23
N GLU A 72 7.16 -1.74 9.12
CA GLU A 72 6.72 -1.95 10.53
C GLU A 72 5.27 -2.48 10.65
N LEU A 73 4.92 -3.49 9.85
CA LEU A 73 3.55 -4.00 9.75
C LEU A 73 2.97 -4.46 11.09
N GLU A 74 3.79 -4.92 12.02
CA GLU A 74 3.37 -5.31 13.37
C GLU A 74 2.82 -4.14 14.21
N LYS A 75 3.01 -2.90 13.76
CA LYS A 75 2.43 -1.69 14.37
C LYS A 75 1.07 -1.34 13.78
N ALA A 76 0.71 -1.86 12.61
CA ALA A 76 -0.56 -1.54 11.96
C ALA A 76 -1.78 -1.96 12.80
N HIS A 77 -2.89 -1.25 12.63
CA HIS A 77 -4.18 -1.74 13.08
C HIS A 77 -4.53 -3.06 12.37
N PRO A 78 -5.16 -4.05 13.06
CA PRO A 78 -5.49 -5.34 12.47
C PRO A 78 -6.31 -5.29 11.17
N ASP A 79 -7.15 -4.27 10.99
CA ASP A 79 -7.95 -4.07 9.75
C ASP A 79 -7.08 -3.92 8.48
N VAL A 80 -5.79 -3.54 8.62
CA VAL A 80 -4.83 -3.53 7.49
C VAL A 80 -4.63 -4.94 6.92
N LEU A 81 -4.75 -5.99 7.75
CA LEU A 81 -4.65 -7.37 7.29
C LEU A 81 -5.77 -7.73 6.31
N GLY A 82 -6.96 -7.15 6.44
CA GLY A 82 -8.05 -7.35 5.48
C GLY A 82 -7.70 -6.83 4.09
N ILE A 83 -7.05 -5.66 4.01
CA ILE A 83 -6.53 -5.10 2.75
C ILE A 83 -5.49 -6.03 2.14
N LEU A 84 -4.55 -6.52 2.97
CA LEU A 84 -3.50 -7.44 2.52
C LEU A 84 -4.07 -8.76 2.00
N LEU A 85 -5.03 -9.35 2.70
CA LEU A 85 -5.71 -10.58 2.27
C LEU A 85 -6.37 -10.39 0.90
N GLN A 86 -7.09 -9.29 0.69
CA GLN A 86 -7.70 -9.02 -0.61
C GLN A 86 -6.66 -8.93 -1.72
N ILE A 87 -5.53 -8.24 -1.50
CA ILE A 87 -4.45 -8.16 -2.48
C ILE A 87 -3.85 -9.54 -2.78
N MET A 88 -3.62 -10.36 -1.74
CA MET A 88 -3.01 -11.68 -1.91
C MET A 88 -3.95 -12.72 -2.56
N GLU A 89 -5.25 -12.64 -2.29
CA GLU A 89 -6.24 -13.58 -2.81
C GLU A 89 -6.69 -13.20 -4.22
N GLU A 90 -7.03 -11.92 -4.46
CA GLU A 90 -7.64 -11.46 -5.71
C GLU A 90 -6.65 -10.80 -6.66
N GLY A 91 -5.47 -10.38 -6.18
CA GLY A 91 -4.55 -9.54 -6.95
C GLY A 91 -5.12 -8.14 -7.24
N THR A 92 -6.18 -7.74 -6.54
CA THR A 92 -6.86 -6.45 -6.67
C THR A 92 -7.17 -5.87 -5.30
N LEU A 93 -7.33 -4.55 -5.24
CA LEU A 93 -7.85 -3.85 -4.08
C LEU A 93 -8.97 -2.91 -4.52
N THR A 94 -10.08 -2.92 -3.80
CA THR A 94 -11.23 -2.06 -4.09
C THR A 94 -11.19 -0.84 -3.18
N ASP A 95 -11.25 0.35 -3.76
CA ASP A 95 -11.28 1.61 -3.01
C ASP A 95 -12.71 1.94 -2.51
N SER A 96 -12.83 2.96 -1.67
CA SER A 96 -14.12 3.36 -1.09
C SER A 96 -15.13 3.91 -2.10
N THR A 97 -14.68 4.26 -3.32
CA THR A 97 -15.52 4.69 -4.44
C THR A 97 -16.01 3.50 -5.29
N GLY A 98 -15.59 2.29 -4.95
CA GLY A 98 -15.91 1.06 -5.69
C GLY A 98 -14.99 0.80 -6.87
N ARG A 99 -13.87 1.53 -7.00
CA ARG A 99 -12.91 1.32 -8.08
C ARG A 99 -11.97 0.16 -7.74
N HIS A 100 -11.82 -0.78 -8.66
CA HIS A 100 -10.86 -1.87 -8.56
C HIS A 100 -9.48 -1.44 -9.08
N VAL A 101 -8.46 -1.60 -8.25
CA VAL A 101 -7.05 -1.33 -8.59
C VAL A 101 -6.29 -2.66 -8.65
N SER A 102 -5.59 -2.92 -9.75
CA SER A 102 -4.82 -4.16 -9.93
C SER A 102 -3.44 -4.07 -9.30
N PHE A 103 -3.07 -5.11 -8.56
CA PHE A 103 -1.74 -5.32 -7.95
C PHE A 103 -0.94 -6.39 -8.70
N ARG A 104 -1.42 -6.88 -9.85
CA ARG A 104 -0.79 -7.99 -10.60
C ARG A 104 0.66 -7.74 -10.99
N ASN A 105 1.03 -6.48 -11.21
CA ASN A 105 2.40 -6.06 -11.58
C ASN A 105 3.14 -5.38 -10.43
N ALA A 106 2.59 -5.43 -9.21
CA ALA A 106 3.19 -4.86 -8.02
C ALA A 106 3.86 -5.96 -7.18
N ILE A 107 5.07 -5.67 -6.69
CA ILE A 107 5.70 -6.50 -5.65
C ILE A 107 5.28 -5.91 -4.30
N VAL A 108 4.66 -6.70 -3.44
CA VAL A 108 4.30 -6.29 -2.08
C VAL A 108 5.33 -6.86 -1.10
N VAL A 109 5.98 -5.98 -0.33
CA VAL A 109 6.97 -6.34 0.69
C VAL A 109 6.48 -5.86 2.04
N MET A 110 6.60 -6.72 3.06
CA MET A 110 6.27 -6.40 4.44
C MET A 110 7.52 -6.53 5.30
N THR A 111 7.73 -5.62 6.23
CA THR A 111 8.83 -5.67 7.21
C THR A 111 8.29 -5.53 8.62
N SER A 112 9.12 -5.99 9.56
CA SER A 112 8.99 -5.78 11.00
C SER A 112 10.31 -5.32 11.63
#